data_AF-A0A5K8A8K7-F1
#
_entry.id   AF-A0A5K8A8K7-F1
#
_cell.length_a   1.000
_cell.length_b   1.000
_cell.length_c   1.000
_cell.angle_alpha   90.00
_cell.angle_beta   90.00
_cell.angle_gamma   90.00
#
_symmetry.space_group_name_H-M   'P 1'
#
loop_
_entity.id
_entity.type
_entity.pdbx_description
1 polymer ?
#
loop_
_entity_poly.entity_id
_entity_poly.type
_entity_poly.pdbx_seq_one_letter_code
_entity_poly.pdbx_strand_id
1 'polypeptide(L)'
;MQNKHEADGDTRLSIDQAVRFAIELQQKGQLNKAEGIYQDILAKIPDHQDVLHFYGILEFQRSRTDQAIEKISAAIAAAPDYMDAHNNLGNIYMENRRLEEAEAEYRRTVELAPRHVGALNNLGTVLRALGRFDEAESIFRDTLKDHADFFPLHYNLGNLLYQKGAEEEAVEHYFRAVVLDPDQSRSKIRLGLALIKLGRREEAEQLYRDWLEKEPDNPEAQHMLAACSGEAVPGRASDAYVKTLFNRFADSFEEQLNILAYKAPEFVTGAVATHYGEPENSLAILDAGCGTGLCGPLLKPFAFRLDGVDLSPGMLKKADASGIYDRLTESDLTGYIQGHSGVYDVIVAADVLCYFGDLEDVFAAVADALKPSGRFVFTVERAEPDTNKNNGDYHIIPQGRYTHSEAYIRRIANQKGLTSESITRDVLRKEMGRPVDGLVVTLARA
;
A
#
# COMPACT_ATOMS: atom_id res chain seq x y z
N MET A 1 -64.19 21.10 -36.56
CA MET A 1 -63.51 19.89 -37.06
C MET A 1 -62.06 20.26 -37.30
N GLN A 2 -61.14 19.47 -36.69
CA GLN A 2 -59.69 19.36 -36.98
C GLN A 2 -58.84 20.64 -36.75
N ASN A 3 -57.65 20.61 -36.15
CA ASN A 3 -56.78 19.53 -35.73
C ASN A 3 -55.96 19.99 -34.52
N LYS A 4 -55.85 19.10 -33.52
CA LYS A 4 -54.71 19.05 -32.60
C LYS A 4 -53.45 18.87 -33.45
N HIS A 5 -52.46 19.73 -33.30
CA HIS A 5 -51.08 19.32 -33.49
C HIS A 5 -50.39 19.41 -32.13
N GLU A 6 -50.13 18.23 -31.59
CA GLU A 6 -49.24 17.94 -30.48
C GLU A 6 -47.89 18.62 -30.73
N ALA A 7 -47.52 19.50 -29.81
CA ALA A 7 -46.15 19.91 -29.60
C ALA A 7 -45.67 19.19 -28.34
N ASP A 8 -45.46 17.87 -28.46
CA ASP A 8 -44.67 17.11 -27.49
C ASP A 8 -43.27 17.00 -28.09
N GLY A 9 -42.39 17.90 -27.65
CA GLY A 9 -40.99 17.93 -28.06
C GLY A 9 -40.25 16.79 -27.39
N ASP A 10 -40.35 15.59 -27.96
CA ASP A 10 -39.53 14.41 -27.63
C ASP A 10 -38.07 14.78 -27.87
N THR A 11 -37.43 15.36 -26.84
CA THR A 11 -36.05 15.82 -26.90
C THR A 11 -35.16 14.60 -26.73
N ARG A 12 -35.14 13.73 -27.75
CA ARG A 12 -34.23 12.58 -27.78
C ARG A 12 -32.80 13.13 -27.78
N LEU A 13 -32.09 12.87 -26.68
CA LEU A 13 -30.66 13.10 -26.59
C LEU A 13 -29.97 12.43 -27.79
N SER A 14 -29.08 13.15 -28.46
CA SER A 14 -28.18 12.52 -29.42
C SER A 14 -27.28 11.52 -28.70
N ILE A 15 -26.70 10.58 -29.44
CA ILE A 15 -25.75 9.60 -28.87
C ILE A 15 -24.61 10.34 -28.15
N ASP A 16 -24.00 11.34 -28.79
CA ASP A 16 -22.93 12.15 -28.16
C ASP A 16 -23.37 12.82 -26.85
N GLN A 17 -24.59 13.32 -26.77
CA GLN A 17 -25.12 13.91 -25.54
C GLN A 17 -25.35 12.86 -24.46
N ALA A 18 -25.84 11.67 -24.84
CA ALA A 18 -26.00 10.55 -23.92
C ALA A 18 -24.65 10.03 -23.41
N VAL A 19 -23.62 9.93 -24.27
CA VAL A 19 -22.25 9.57 -23.87
C VAL A 19 -21.69 10.56 -22.86
N ARG A 20 -21.75 11.86 -23.14
CA ARG A 20 -21.27 12.91 -22.20
C ARG A 20 -22.00 12.84 -20.86
N PHE A 21 -23.32 12.66 -20.88
CA PHE A 21 -24.11 12.55 -19.66
C PHE A 21 -23.76 11.31 -18.84
N ALA A 22 -23.50 10.16 -19.48
CA ALA A 22 -23.05 8.95 -18.80
C ALA A 22 -21.67 9.14 -18.13
N ILE A 23 -20.74 9.80 -18.82
CA ILE A 23 -19.41 10.13 -18.26
C ILE A 23 -19.55 11.05 -17.03
N GLU A 24 -20.41 12.07 -17.10
CA GLU A 24 -20.67 12.95 -15.94
C GLU A 24 -21.28 12.19 -14.76
N LEU A 25 -22.20 11.25 -15.01
CA LEU A 25 -22.76 10.40 -13.96
C LEU A 25 -21.68 9.54 -13.32
N GLN A 26 -20.79 8.97 -14.12
CA GLN A 26 -19.67 8.18 -13.64
C GLN A 26 -18.72 9.02 -12.78
N GLN A 27 -18.36 10.23 -13.22
CA GLN A 27 -17.55 11.18 -12.45
C GLN A 27 -18.21 11.57 -11.11
N LYS A 28 -19.54 11.62 -11.07
CA LYS A 28 -20.33 11.85 -9.84
C LYS A 28 -20.54 10.60 -8.99
N GLY A 29 -19.92 9.46 -9.33
CA GLY A 29 -20.05 8.18 -8.62
C GLY A 29 -21.40 7.49 -8.82
N GLN A 30 -22.26 7.96 -9.72
CA GLN A 30 -23.55 7.35 -10.03
C GLN A 30 -23.39 6.19 -11.03
N LEU A 31 -22.56 5.22 -10.66
CA LEU A 31 -22.07 4.15 -11.56
C LEU A 31 -23.22 3.32 -12.18
N ASN A 32 -24.24 2.97 -11.39
CA ASN A 32 -25.37 2.17 -11.90
C ASN A 32 -26.15 2.90 -13.02
N LYS A 33 -26.27 4.24 -12.93
CA LYS A 33 -26.97 5.02 -13.95
C LYS A 33 -26.12 5.18 -15.20
N ALA A 34 -24.82 5.42 -15.03
CA ALA A 34 -23.87 5.49 -16.13
C ALA A 34 -23.82 4.17 -16.91
N GLU A 35 -23.72 3.04 -16.21
CA GLU A 35 -23.74 1.69 -16.80
C GLU A 35 -24.99 1.44 -17.64
N GLY A 36 -26.18 1.78 -17.15
CA GLY A 36 -27.41 1.60 -17.92
C GLY A 36 -27.39 2.37 -19.24
N ILE A 37 -26.86 3.59 -19.25
CA ILE A 37 -26.74 4.41 -20.47
C ILE A 37 -25.69 3.81 -21.42
N TYR A 38 -24.55 3.35 -20.90
CA TYR A 38 -23.54 2.67 -21.73
C TYR A 38 -24.12 1.41 -22.39
N GLN A 39 -24.87 0.59 -21.65
CA GLN A 39 -25.53 -0.60 -22.20
C GLN A 39 -26.56 -0.26 -23.28
N ASP A 40 -27.39 0.76 -23.06
CA ASP A 40 -28.39 1.22 -24.04
C ASP A 40 -27.76 1.72 -25.34
N ILE A 41 -26.60 2.40 -25.25
CA ILE A 41 -25.87 2.86 -26.44
C ILE A 41 -25.24 1.68 -27.16
N LEU A 42 -24.55 0.77 -26.45
CA LEU A 42 -23.91 -0.40 -27.06
C LEU A 42 -24.91 -1.40 -27.66
N ALA A 43 -26.14 -1.45 -27.16
CA ALA A 43 -27.21 -2.23 -27.79
C ALA A 43 -27.58 -1.72 -29.20
N LYS A 44 -27.33 -0.44 -29.50
CA LYS A 44 -27.59 0.19 -30.79
C LYS A 44 -26.33 0.32 -31.64
N ILE A 45 -25.19 0.57 -31.02
CA ILE A 45 -23.88 0.76 -31.65
C ILE A 45 -22.84 -0.06 -30.88
N PRO A 46 -22.69 -1.36 -31.18
CA PRO A 46 -21.85 -2.26 -30.40
C PRO A 46 -20.36 -1.91 -30.37
N ASP A 47 -19.86 -1.20 -31.37
CA ASP A 47 -18.46 -0.81 -31.57
C ASP A 47 -18.20 0.67 -31.25
N HIS A 48 -19.08 1.33 -30.49
CA HIS A 48 -18.87 2.73 -30.11
C HIS A 48 -17.65 2.88 -29.18
N GLN A 49 -16.51 3.29 -29.75
CA GLN A 49 -15.21 3.36 -29.08
C GLN A 49 -15.24 4.08 -27.71
N ASP A 50 -15.85 5.27 -27.61
CA ASP A 50 -15.85 6.05 -26.37
C ASP A 50 -16.64 5.34 -25.27
N VAL A 51 -17.79 4.76 -25.62
CA VAL A 51 -18.63 4.04 -24.67
C VAL A 51 -17.93 2.78 -24.18
N LEU A 52 -17.32 2.01 -25.08
CA LEU A 52 -16.52 0.84 -24.70
C LEU A 52 -15.37 1.23 -23.77
N HIS A 53 -14.66 2.31 -24.06
CA HIS A 53 -13.56 2.81 -23.25
C HIS A 53 -14.03 3.25 -21.85
N PHE A 54 -15.01 4.16 -21.75
CA PHE A 54 -15.49 4.67 -20.46
C PHE A 54 -16.25 3.61 -19.66
N TYR A 55 -16.94 2.68 -20.33
CA TYR A 55 -17.57 1.55 -19.65
C TYR A 55 -16.51 0.60 -19.07
N GLY A 56 -15.41 0.36 -19.78
CA GLY A 56 -14.29 -0.38 -19.22
C GLY A 56 -13.67 0.29 -17.99
N ILE A 57 -13.50 1.63 -17.99
CA ILE A 57 -13.08 2.38 -16.80
C ILE A 57 -14.08 2.19 -15.65
N LEU A 58 -15.38 2.18 -15.94
CA LEU A 58 -16.42 1.97 -14.92
C LEU A 58 -16.34 0.57 -14.30
N GLU A 59 -16.15 -0.46 -15.12
CA GLU A 59 -15.97 -1.83 -14.62
C GLU A 59 -14.70 -1.94 -13.77
N PHE A 60 -13.63 -1.22 -14.14
CA PHE A 60 -12.41 -1.14 -13.33
C PHE A 60 -12.67 -0.47 -11.97
N GLN A 61 -13.43 0.63 -11.94
CA GLN A 61 -13.85 1.30 -10.68
C GLN A 61 -14.68 0.38 -9.76
N ARG A 62 -15.32 -0.65 -10.32
CA ARG A 62 -16.04 -1.69 -9.58
C ARG A 62 -15.20 -2.94 -9.29
N SER A 63 -13.90 -2.88 -9.53
CA SER A 63 -12.98 -4.01 -9.35
C SER A 63 -13.33 -5.23 -10.21
N ARG A 64 -14.01 -5.04 -11.34
CA ARG A 64 -14.31 -6.08 -12.33
C ARG A 64 -13.29 -6.03 -13.45
N THR A 65 -12.03 -6.33 -13.11
CA THR A 65 -10.87 -6.18 -13.98
C THR A 65 -11.02 -6.86 -15.34
N ASP A 66 -11.50 -8.11 -15.38
CA ASP A 66 -11.62 -8.84 -16.65
C ASP A 66 -12.59 -8.16 -17.62
N GLN A 67 -13.71 -7.64 -17.10
CA GLN A 67 -14.68 -6.88 -17.89
C GLN A 67 -14.10 -5.55 -18.34
N ALA A 68 -13.32 -4.88 -17.48
CA ALA A 68 -12.63 -3.65 -17.86
C ALA A 68 -11.66 -3.86 -19.03
N ILE A 69 -10.84 -4.91 -18.95
CA ILE A 69 -9.90 -5.30 -20.01
C ILE A 69 -10.66 -5.63 -21.30
N GLU A 70 -11.71 -6.46 -21.23
CA GLU A 70 -12.55 -6.80 -22.39
C GLU A 70 -13.09 -5.55 -23.10
N LYS A 71 -13.69 -4.61 -22.35
CA LYS A 71 -14.32 -3.42 -22.93
C LYS A 71 -13.31 -2.45 -23.52
N ILE A 72 -12.18 -2.19 -22.85
CA ILE A 72 -11.16 -1.28 -23.40
C ILE A 72 -10.45 -1.92 -24.59
N SER A 73 -10.24 -3.23 -24.58
CA SER A 73 -9.69 -3.96 -25.74
C SER A 73 -10.64 -3.88 -26.94
N ALA A 74 -11.96 -3.96 -26.71
CA ALA A 74 -12.96 -3.76 -27.76
C ALA A 74 -12.96 -2.30 -28.30
N ALA A 75 -12.73 -1.30 -27.43
CA ALA A 75 -12.56 0.09 -27.85
C ALA A 75 -11.35 0.26 -28.78
N ILE A 76 -10.22 -0.37 -28.44
CA ILE A 76 -9.00 -0.39 -29.27
C ILE A 76 -9.23 -1.15 -30.58
N ALA A 77 -9.98 -2.25 -30.56
CA ALA A 77 -10.32 -2.98 -31.78
C ALA A 77 -11.19 -2.15 -32.74
N ALA A 78 -12.11 -1.34 -32.21
CA ALA A 78 -12.91 -0.39 -32.98
C ALA A 78 -12.07 0.79 -33.50
N ALA A 79 -11.06 1.22 -32.73
CA ALA A 79 -10.15 2.30 -33.10
C ALA A 79 -8.70 2.04 -32.64
N PRO A 80 -7.87 1.46 -33.51
CA PRO A 80 -6.50 1.04 -33.17
C PRO A 80 -5.49 2.15 -32.83
N ASP A 81 -5.89 3.42 -33.05
CA ASP A 81 -5.10 4.61 -32.73
C ASP A 81 -5.70 5.38 -31.55
N TYR A 82 -6.62 4.78 -30.78
CA TYR A 82 -7.27 5.41 -29.62
C TYR A 82 -6.30 5.46 -28.42
N MET A 83 -5.45 6.48 -28.43
CA MET A 83 -4.38 6.71 -27.45
C MET A 83 -4.83 6.59 -25.97
N ASP A 84 -5.95 7.22 -25.60
CA ASP A 84 -6.42 7.19 -24.20
C ASP A 84 -6.81 5.77 -23.75
N ALA A 85 -7.37 4.97 -24.66
CA ALA A 85 -7.74 3.59 -24.39
C ALA A 85 -6.48 2.73 -24.19
N HIS A 86 -5.45 2.88 -25.01
CA HIS A 86 -4.15 2.23 -24.80
C HIS A 86 -3.53 2.62 -23.45
N ASN A 87 -3.45 3.92 -23.14
CA ASN A 87 -2.86 4.37 -21.88
C ASN A 87 -3.63 3.83 -20.66
N ASN A 88 -4.97 3.83 -20.70
CA ASN A 88 -5.78 3.32 -19.61
C ASN A 88 -5.75 1.79 -19.50
N LEU A 89 -5.67 1.06 -20.62
CA LEU A 89 -5.44 -0.38 -20.58
C LEU A 89 -4.07 -0.72 -19.98
N GLY A 90 -3.04 0.06 -20.32
CA GLY A 90 -1.73 -0.02 -19.69
C GLY A 90 -1.77 0.22 -18.18
N ASN A 91 -2.54 1.21 -17.71
CA ASN A 91 -2.74 1.45 -16.28
C ASN A 91 -3.42 0.26 -15.60
N ILE A 92 -4.47 -0.31 -16.22
CA ILE A 92 -5.17 -1.49 -15.68
C ILE A 92 -4.22 -2.68 -15.62
N TYR A 93 -3.43 -2.94 -16.66
CA TYR A 93 -2.44 -4.01 -16.63
C TYR A 93 -1.36 -3.79 -15.57
N MET A 94 -0.89 -2.54 -15.40
CA MET A 94 0.07 -2.18 -14.36
C MET A 94 -0.49 -2.49 -12.95
N GLU A 95 -1.71 -2.06 -12.66
CA GLU A 95 -2.37 -2.33 -11.37
C GLU A 95 -2.62 -3.82 -11.11
N ASN A 96 -2.73 -4.64 -12.17
CA ASN A 96 -2.92 -6.09 -12.09
C ASN A 96 -1.63 -6.90 -12.33
N ARG A 97 -0.45 -6.26 -12.24
CA ARG A 97 0.90 -6.88 -12.42
C ARG A 97 1.14 -7.58 -13.75
N ARG A 98 0.38 -7.23 -14.77
CA ARG A 98 0.57 -7.66 -16.15
C ARG A 98 1.57 -6.71 -16.82
N LEU A 99 2.81 -6.71 -16.31
CA LEU A 99 3.80 -5.66 -16.58
C LEU A 99 4.22 -5.61 -18.05
N GLU A 100 4.40 -6.78 -18.67
CA GLU A 100 4.73 -6.90 -20.09
C GLU A 100 3.60 -6.38 -20.98
N GLU A 101 2.34 -6.69 -20.64
CA GLU A 101 1.20 -6.12 -21.36
C GLU A 101 1.08 -4.60 -21.13
N ALA A 102 1.31 -4.12 -19.91
CA ALA A 102 1.33 -2.69 -19.62
C ALA A 102 2.41 -1.96 -20.44
N GLU A 103 3.61 -2.52 -20.54
CA GLU A 103 4.69 -1.99 -21.39
C GLU A 103 4.24 -1.87 -22.85
N ALA A 104 3.62 -2.91 -23.41
CA ALA A 104 3.15 -2.91 -24.79
C ALA A 104 2.15 -1.77 -25.06
N GLU A 105 1.18 -1.59 -24.17
CA GLU A 105 0.16 -0.53 -24.31
C GLU A 105 0.74 0.88 -24.14
N TYR A 106 1.67 1.09 -23.20
CA TYR A 106 2.35 2.39 -23.06
C TYR A 106 3.26 2.70 -24.25
N ARG A 107 3.98 1.71 -24.79
CA ARG A 107 4.76 1.90 -26.01
C ARG A 107 3.86 2.29 -27.18
N ARG A 108 2.70 1.65 -27.32
CA ARG A 108 1.73 2.02 -28.34
C ARG A 108 1.23 3.45 -28.18
N THR A 109 0.97 3.87 -26.94
CA THR A 109 0.62 5.27 -26.63
C THR A 109 1.74 6.25 -27.02
N VAL A 110 3.01 5.91 -26.74
CA VAL A 110 4.19 6.71 -27.11
C VAL A 110 4.43 6.73 -28.63
N GLU A 111 4.16 5.65 -29.35
CA GLU A 111 4.21 5.64 -30.82
C GLU A 111 3.20 6.62 -31.44
N LEU A 112 1.98 6.64 -30.91
CA LEU A 112 0.90 7.52 -31.35
C LEU A 112 1.16 8.98 -30.94
N ALA A 113 1.74 9.20 -29.76
CA ALA A 113 2.05 10.53 -29.23
C ALA A 113 3.44 10.56 -28.55
N PRO A 114 4.53 10.76 -29.33
CA PRO A 114 5.91 10.68 -28.82
C PRO A 114 6.29 11.67 -27.72
N ARG A 115 5.45 12.69 -27.48
CA ARG A 115 5.63 13.73 -26.44
C ARG A 115 4.59 13.66 -25.33
N HIS A 116 3.82 12.57 -25.24
CA HIS A 116 2.84 12.41 -24.18
C HIS A 116 3.52 12.15 -22.84
N VAL A 117 3.74 13.21 -22.06
CA VAL A 117 4.51 13.17 -20.80
C VAL A 117 4.01 12.12 -19.80
N GLY A 118 2.68 11.95 -19.68
CA GLY A 118 2.09 10.95 -18.79
C GLY A 118 2.42 9.51 -19.23
N ALA A 119 2.43 9.25 -20.53
CA ALA A 119 2.70 7.91 -21.07
C ALA A 119 4.19 7.58 -21.00
N LEU A 120 5.07 8.55 -21.26
CA LEU A 120 6.51 8.40 -21.07
C LEU A 120 6.85 8.15 -19.60
N ASN A 121 6.22 8.87 -18.67
CA ASN A 121 6.37 8.62 -17.24
C ASN A 121 5.89 7.21 -16.84
N ASN A 122 4.75 6.76 -17.36
CA ASN A 122 4.22 5.43 -17.09
C ASN A 122 5.11 4.32 -17.69
N LEU A 123 5.60 4.52 -18.92
CA LEU A 123 6.55 3.62 -19.58
C LEU A 123 7.85 3.49 -18.77
N GLY A 124 8.44 4.60 -18.32
CA GLY A 124 9.62 4.56 -17.45
C GLY A 124 9.34 3.84 -16.12
N THR A 125 8.13 3.99 -15.58
CA THR A 125 7.72 3.34 -14.33
C THR A 125 7.58 1.82 -14.48
N VAL A 126 6.92 1.33 -15.53
CA VAL A 126 6.81 -0.12 -15.78
C VAL A 126 8.17 -0.73 -16.13
N LEU A 127 9.02 -0.03 -16.87
CA LEU A 127 10.38 -0.50 -17.17
C LEU A 127 11.23 -0.62 -15.90
N ARG A 128 11.09 0.31 -14.94
CA ARG A 128 11.71 0.18 -13.61
C ARG A 128 11.20 -1.06 -12.88
N ALA A 129 9.89 -1.31 -12.90
CA ALA A 129 9.29 -2.49 -12.26
C ALA A 129 9.78 -3.81 -12.90
N LEU A 130 10.01 -3.82 -14.21
CA LEU A 130 10.61 -4.92 -14.97
C LEU A 130 12.15 -5.06 -14.78
N GLY A 131 12.78 -4.18 -13.99
CA GLY A 131 14.23 -4.17 -13.77
C GLY A 131 15.06 -3.59 -14.92
N ARG A 132 14.43 -3.01 -15.95
CA ARG A 132 15.08 -2.35 -17.11
C ARG A 132 15.49 -0.92 -16.75
N PHE A 133 16.37 -0.80 -15.76
CA PHE A 133 16.70 0.48 -15.12
C PHE A 133 17.32 1.51 -16.06
N ASP A 134 18.22 1.11 -16.95
CA ASP A 134 18.91 2.07 -17.83
C ASP A 134 17.97 2.66 -18.89
N GLU A 135 17.00 1.88 -19.38
CA GLU A 135 16.00 2.37 -20.32
C GLU A 135 14.99 3.29 -19.63
N ALA A 136 14.54 2.93 -18.43
CA ALA A 136 13.70 3.79 -17.60
C ALA A 136 14.38 5.14 -17.33
N GLU A 137 15.67 5.12 -16.97
CA GLU A 137 16.45 6.33 -16.74
C GLU A 137 16.56 7.20 -17.98
N SER A 138 16.86 6.61 -19.15
CA SER A 138 16.93 7.35 -20.41
C SER A 138 15.60 8.04 -20.70
N ILE A 139 14.48 7.33 -20.59
CA ILE A 139 13.15 7.89 -20.83
C ILE A 139 12.87 9.05 -19.88
N PHE A 140 13.13 8.90 -18.58
CA PHE A 140 12.89 9.98 -17.62
C PHE A 140 13.77 11.20 -17.90
N ARG A 141 15.07 11.03 -18.13
CA ARG A 141 15.99 12.13 -18.40
C ARG A 141 15.69 12.82 -19.73
N ASP A 142 15.35 12.06 -20.77
CA ASP A 142 14.98 12.63 -22.07
C ASP A 142 13.68 13.41 -21.99
N THR A 143 12.67 12.89 -21.27
CA THR A 143 11.39 13.60 -21.09
C THR A 143 11.57 14.89 -20.28
N LEU A 144 12.45 14.89 -19.27
CA LEU A 144 12.76 16.08 -18.47
C LEU A 144 13.42 17.22 -19.26
N LYS A 145 14.02 16.96 -20.43
CA LYS A 145 14.59 18.03 -21.29
C LYS A 145 13.51 19.01 -21.75
N ASP A 146 12.32 18.50 -22.04
CA ASP A 146 11.18 19.30 -22.54
C ASP A 146 10.13 19.57 -21.44
N HIS A 147 10.13 18.78 -20.36
CA HIS A 147 9.13 18.84 -19.28
C HIS A 147 9.75 18.96 -17.88
N ALA A 148 10.68 19.89 -17.71
CA ALA A 148 11.41 20.10 -16.45
C ALA A 148 10.52 20.38 -15.23
N ASP A 149 9.32 20.94 -15.42
CA ASP A 149 8.42 21.31 -14.33
C ASP A 149 7.40 20.21 -13.98
N PHE A 150 7.47 19.04 -14.63
CA PHE A 150 6.56 17.94 -14.34
C PHE A 150 7.08 17.09 -13.17
N PHE A 151 6.65 17.45 -11.95
CA PHE A 151 7.11 16.84 -10.70
C PHE A 151 7.11 15.29 -10.68
N PRO A 152 6.14 14.55 -11.29
CA PRO A 152 6.13 13.10 -11.23
C PRO A 152 7.38 12.46 -11.86
N LEU A 153 7.96 13.07 -12.90
CA LEU A 153 9.21 12.61 -13.50
C LEU A 153 10.38 12.76 -12.53
N HIS A 154 10.47 13.91 -11.84
CA HIS A 154 11.48 14.12 -10.80
C HIS A 154 11.32 13.11 -9.65
N TYR A 155 10.11 12.88 -9.18
CA TYR A 155 9.83 11.88 -8.15
C TYR A 155 10.21 10.46 -8.60
N ASN A 156 9.83 10.05 -9.81
CA ASN A 156 10.09 8.71 -10.32
C ASN A 156 11.55 8.45 -10.67
N LEU A 157 12.26 9.45 -11.22
CA LEU A 157 13.69 9.40 -11.44
C LEU A 157 14.45 9.37 -10.11
N GLY A 158 14.05 10.16 -9.12
CA GLY A 158 14.60 10.09 -7.76
C GLY A 158 14.47 8.70 -7.15
N ASN A 159 13.30 8.05 -7.29
CA ASN A 159 13.09 6.66 -6.84
C ASN A 159 14.02 5.67 -7.56
N LEU A 160 14.18 5.82 -8.87
CA LEU A 160 15.07 4.96 -9.68
C LEU A 160 16.54 5.13 -9.26
N LEU A 161 17.01 6.37 -9.11
CA LEU A 161 18.38 6.69 -8.71
C LEU A 161 18.67 6.20 -7.29
N TYR A 162 17.73 6.39 -6.37
CA TYR A 162 17.84 5.88 -5.00
C TYR A 162 17.95 4.34 -4.96
N GLN A 163 17.22 3.64 -5.84
CA GLN A 163 17.30 2.19 -5.98
C GLN A 163 18.65 1.74 -6.61
N LYS A 164 19.20 2.53 -7.54
CA LYS A 164 20.54 2.30 -8.14
C LYS A 164 21.70 2.64 -7.20
N GLY A 165 21.43 3.29 -6.05
CA GLY A 165 22.48 3.74 -5.13
C GLY A 165 23.18 5.03 -5.56
N ALA A 166 22.48 5.90 -6.29
CA ALA A 166 22.92 7.25 -6.63
C ALA A 166 22.15 8.26 -5.75
N GLU A 167 22.40 8.22 -4.44
CA GLU A 167 21.60 8.93 -3.45
C GLU A 167 21.70 10.46 -3.56
N GLU A 168 22.87 11.01 -3.89
CA GLU A 168 23.05 12.45 -4.09
C GLU A 168 22.15 13.00 -5.22
N GLU A 169 22.16 12.35 -6.39
CA GLU A 169 21.28 12.73 -7.49
C GLU A 169 19.80 12.51 -7.14
N ALA A 170 19.49 11.45 -6.39
CA ALA A 170 18.14 11.22 -5.91
C ALA A 170 17.64 12.38 -5.04
N VAL A 171 18.48 12.90 -4.13
CA VAL A 171 18.16 14.09 -3.31
C VAL A 171 17.85 15.30 -4.18
N GLU A 172 18.64 15.56 -5.23
CA GLU A 172 18.39 16.68 -6.14
C GLU A 172 17.02 16.56 -6.83
N HIS A 173 16.69 15.36 -7.33
CA HIS A 173 15.41 15.11 -7.99
C HIS A 173 14.22 15.16 -7.00
N TYR A 174 14.35 14.61 -5.80
CA TYR A 174 13.29 14.73 -4.79
C TYR A 174 13.10 16.18 -4.33
N PHE A 175 14.18 16.95 -4.17
CA PHE A 175 14.10 18.37 -3.86
C PHE A 175 13.34 19.14 -4.95
N ARG A 176 13.64 18.88 -6.23
CA ARG A 176 12.88 19.45 -7.35
C ARG A 176 11.40 19.06 -7.29
N ALA A 177 11.07 17.81 -6.99
CA ALA A 177 9.69 17.38 -6.85
C ALA A 177 8.96 18.11 -5.70
N VAL A 178 9.63 18.36 -4.56
CA VAL A 178 9.08 19.14 -3.44
C VAL A 178 8.88 20.61 -3.81
N VAL A 179 9.78 21.20 -4.60
CA VAL A 179 9.63 22.60 -5.06
C VAL A 179 8.48 22.75 -6.05
N LEU A 180 8.31 21.79 -6.96
CA LEU A 180 7.28 21.80 -8.00
C LEU A 180 5.88 21.49 -7.45
N ASP A 181 5.79 20.62 -6.45
CA ASP A 181 4.55 20.34 -5.73
C ASP A 181 4.82 20.30 -4.20
N PRO A 182 4.69 21.45 -3.52
CA PRO A 182 4.98 21.56 -2.09
C PRO A 182 3.89 20.94 -1.20
N ASP A 183 2.71 20.61 -1.73
CA ASP A 183 1.63 20.01 -0.95
C ASP A 183 1.76 18.48 -0.93
N GLN A 184 2.50 17.90 -1.88
CA GLN A 184 2.72 16.46 -1.95
C GLN A 184 3.69 15.92 -0.88
N SER A 185 3.12 15.32 0.17
CA SER A 185 3.85 14.69 1.28
C SER A 185 4.88 13.62 0.86
N ARG A 186 4.59 12.84 -0.20
CA ARG A 186 5.45 11.73 -0.65
C ARG A 186 6.86 12.20 -1.02
N SER A 187 6.98 13.31 -1.74
CA SER A 187 8.27 13.86 -2.15
C SER A 187 9.10 14.33 -0.96
N LYS A 188 8.45 14.92 0.06
CA LYS A 188 9.11 15.35 1.31
C LYS A 188 9.67 14.16 2.09
N ILE A 189 8.89 13.08 2.24
CA ILE A 189 9.34 11.85 2.92
C ILE A 189 10.50 11.22 2.16
N ARG A 190 10.42 11.11 0.82
CA ARG A 190 11.51 10.55 0.00
C ARG A 190 12.79 11.38 0.10
N LEU A 191 12.67 12.71 0.07
CA LEU A 191 13.80 13.62 0.26
C LEU A 191 14.44 13.42 1.63
N GLY A 192 13.65 13.44 2.72
CA GLY A 192 14.18 13.28 4.07
C GLY A 192 14.84 11.92 4.31
N LEU A 193 14.25 10.83 3.81
CA LEU A 193 14.86 9.49 3.86
C LEU A 193 16.19 9.42 3.07
N ALA A 194 16.28 10.08 1.91
CA ALA A 194 17.50 10.14 1.14
C ALA A 194 18.59 10.97 1.83
N LEU A 195 18.24 12.11 2.43
CA LEU A 195 19.14 12.93 3.24
C LEU A 195 19.69 12.14 4.44
N ILE A 196 18.82 11.42 5.16
CA ILE A 196 19.21 10.55 6.28
C ILE A 196 20.21 9.48 5.83
N LYS A 197 19.97 8.84 4.68
CA LYS A 197 20.88 7.82 4.14
C LYS A 197 22.26 8.37 3.79
N LEU A 198 22.33 9.63 3.38
CA LEU A 198 23.58 10.38 3.14
C LEU A 198 24.24 10.91 4.43
N GLY A 199 23.65 10.66 5.60
CA GLY A 199 24.13 11.21 6.87
C GLY A 199 23.84 12.70 7.06
N ARG A 200 23.05 13.32 6.17
CA ARG A 200 22.63 14.73 6.20
C ARG A 200 21.39 14.90 7.09
N ARG A 201 21.51 14.46 8.34
CA ARG A 201 20.39 14.35 9.30
C ARG A 201 19.80 15.72 9.64
N GLU A 202 20.64 16.73 9.84
CA GLU A 202 20.24 18.09 10.18
C GLU A 202 19.36 18.70 9.08
N GLU A 203 19.64 18.40 7.82
CA GLU A 203 18.84 18.87 6.68
C GLU A 203 17.48 18.15 6.62
N ALA A 204 17.43 16.85 6.93
CA ALA A 204 16.17 16.12 7.03
C ALA A 204 15.30 16.64 8.17
N GLU A 205 15.90 16.91 9.33
CA GLU A 205 15.22 17.53 10.47
C GLU A 205 14.64 18.90 10.09
N GLN A 206 15.43 19.76 9.45
CA GLN A 206 14.96 21.08 9.02
C GLN A 206 13.80 20.96 8.02
N LEU A 207 13.90 20.04 7.04
CA LEU A 207 12.81 19.78 6.09
C LEU A 207 11.50 19.43 6.79
N TYR A 208 11.53 18.55 7.79
CA TYR A 208 10.31 18.17 8.52
C TYR A 208 9.82 19.27 9.46
N ARG A 209 10.71 20.08 10.05
CA ARG A 209 10.32 21.27 10.83
C ARG A 209 9.61 22.29 9.93
N ASP A 210 10.17 22.63 8.77
CA ASP A 210 9.56 23.53 7.79
C ASP A 210 8.20 23.04 7.30
N TRP A 211 8.04 21.71 7.19
CA TRP A 211 6.74 21.12 6.86
C TRP A 211 5.73 21.32 8.00
N LEU A 212 6.13 21.07 9.26
CA LEU A 212 5.26 21.28 10.41
C LEU A 212 4.93 22.75 10.69
N GLU A 213 5.77 23.70 10.29
CA GLU A 213 5.42 25.12 10.36
C GLU A 213 4.19 25.47 9.51
N LYS A 214 4.01 24.77 8.37
CA LYS A 214 2.87 24.96 7.47
C LYS A 214 1.70 24.05 7.82
N GLU A 215 1.98 22.83 8.27
CA GLU A 215 1.00 21.81 8.61
C GLU A 215 1.29 21.22 10.00
N PRO A 216 0.97 21.93 11.10
CA PRO A 216 1.37 21.53 12.46
C PRO A 216 0.86 20.16 12.91
N ASP A 217 -0.30 19.75 12.38
CA ASP A 217 -0.98 18.50 12.72
C ASP A 217 -0.71 17.38 11.69
N ASN A 218 0.23 17.57 10.75
CA ASN A 218 0.53 16.53 9.76
C ASN A 218 1.18 15.30 10.43
N PRO A 219 0.53 14.12 10.41
CA PRO A 219 1.00 12.98 11.18
C PRO A 219 2.29 12.37 10.62
N GLU A 220 2.54 12.50 9.31
CA GLU A 220 3.77 12.00 8.68
C GLU A 220 4.96 12.88 9.01
N ALA A 221 4.79 14.20 8.97
CA ALA A 221 5.84 15.13 9.33
C ALA A 221 6.22 15.01 10.82
N GLN A 222 5.22 14.89 11.72
CA GLN A 222 5.45 14.66 13.15
C GLN A 222 6.23 13.36 13.40
N HIS A 223 5.78 12.26 12.79
CA HIS A 223 6.40 10.95 12.96
C HIS A 223 7.83 10.92 12.42
N MET A 224 8.05 11.45 11.22
CA MET A 224 9.36 11.47 10.59
C MET A 224 10.33 12.43 11.30
N LEU A 225 9.86 13.57 11.81
CA LEU A 225 10.69 14.46 12.63
C LEU A 225 11.10 13.79 13.95
N ALA A 226 10.17 13.14 14.65
CA ALA A 226 10.49 12.41 15.88
C ALA A 226 11.51 11.29 15.61
N ALA A 227 11.31 10.52 14.53
CA ALA A 227 12.21 9.45 14.12
C ALA A 227 13.62 9.96 13.79
N CYS A 228 13.71 11.04 13.00
CA CYS A 228 15.00 11.53 12.55
C CYS A 228 15.71 12.42 13.57
N SER A 229 15.00 13.10 14.48
CA SER A 229 15.62 13.92 15.54
C SER A 229 15.94 13.13 16.80
N GLY A 230 15.14 12.09 17.11
CA GLY A 230 15.19 11.41 18.40
C GLY A 230 14.60 12.25 19.55
N GLU A 231 14.00 13.39 19.25
CA GLU A 231 13.31 14.26 20.22
C GLU A 231 11.83 13.90 20.27
N ALA A 232 11.24 13.92 21.49
CA ALA A 232 9.81 13.68 21.70
C ALA A 232 9.26 12.41 21.02
N VAL A 233 10.09 11.35 20.93
CA VAL A 233 9.71 10.08 20.29
C VAL A 233 8.54 9.45 21.05
N PRO A 234 7.38 9.24 20.41
CA PRO A 234 6.24 8.61 21.06
C PRO A 234 6.52 7.12 21.31
N GLY A 235 5.77 6.51 22.24
CA GLY A 235 5.86 5.07 22.49
C GLY A 235 5.38 4.22 21.31
N ARG A 236 4.60 4.79 20.39
CA ARG A 236 4.21 4.14 19.12
C ARG A 236 3.85 5.19 18.08
N ALA A 237 3.78 4.78 16.82
CA ALA A 237 3.25 5.59 15.75
C ALA A 237 1.77 5.94 16.01
N SER A 238 1.35 7.16 15.65
CA SER A 238 -0.04 7.59 15.80
C SER A 238 -0.96 6.84 14.82
N ASP A 239 -2.22 6.67 15.17
CA ASP A 239 -3.21 6.05 14.26
C ASP A 239 -3.34 6.85 12.96
N ALA A 240 -3.28 8.18 13.04
CA ALA A 240 -3.32 9.06 11.89
C ALA A 240 -2.14 8.81 10.93
N TYR A 241 -0.93 8.59 11.47
CA TYR A 241 0.24 8.24 10.67
C TYR A 241 0.06 6.89 9.99
N VAL A 242 -0.26 5.86 10.77
CA VAL A 242 -0.42 4.48 10.28
C VAL A 242 -1.52 4.43 9.21
N LYS A 243 -2.67 5.05 9.45
CA LYS A 243 -3.75 5.15 8.46
C LYS A 243 -3.31 5.87 7.19
N THR A 244 -2.61 7.00 7.30
CA THR A 244 -2.13 7.76 6.13
C THR A 244 -1.13 6.95 5.31
N LEU A 245 -0.19 6.30 5.98
CA LEU A 245 0.83 5.45 5.36
C LEU A 245 0.21 4.28 4.61
N PHE A 246 -0.68 3.52 5.25
CA PHE A 246 -1.25 2.31 4.66
C PHE A 246 -2.38 2.59 3.68
N ASN A 247 -3.19 3.63 3.86
CA ASN A 247 -4.17 4.03 2.83
C ASN A 247 -3.46 4.41 1.52
N ARG A 248 -2.28 5.02 1.60
CA ARG A 248 -1.45 5.32 0.44
C ARG A 248 -0.94 4.07 -0.25
N PHE A 249 -0.55 3.07 0.53
CA PHE A 249 -0.06 1.81 -0.02
C PHE A 249 -1.18 0.88 -0.43
N ALA A 250 -2.42 1.04 0.04
CA ALA A 250 -3.49 0.07 -0.16
C ALA A 250 -3.52 -0.42 -1.61
N ASP A 251 -3.55 0.48 -2.59
CA ASP A 251 -3.63 0.11 -4.01
C ASP A 251 -2.35 -0.54 -4.56
N SER A 252 -1.16 -0.16 -4.09
CA SER A 252 0.15 -0.67 -4.53
C SER A 252 0.86 -1.60 -3.53
N PHE A 253 0.18 -2.06 -2.47
CA PHE A 253 0.83 -2.70 -1.31
C PHE A 253 1.51 -3.99 -1.74
N GLU A 254 0.74 -4.75 -2.49
CA GLU A 254 1.13 -5.99 -3.12
C GLU A 254 2.35 -5.85 -4.04
N GLU A 255 2.47 -4.74 -4.79
CA GLU A 255 3.64 -4.39 -5.62
C GLU A 255 4.92 -4.31 -4.78
N GLN A 256 4.82 -3.68 -3.60
CA GLN A 256 5.97 -3.51 -2.72
C GLN A 256 6.48 -4.85 -2.16
N LEU A 257 5.60 -5.79 -1.85
CA LEU A 257 5.99 -7.05 -1.18
C LEU A 257 6.92 -7.93 -2.02
N ASN A 258 6.72 -7.99 -3.33
CA ASN A 258 7.58 -8.77 -4.24
C ASN A 258 8.98 -8.16 -4.35
N ILE A 259 9.07 -6.84 -4.36
CA ILE A 259 10.35 -6.11 -4.34
C ILE A 259 11.04 -6.30 -2.98
N LEU A 260 10.26 -6.41 -1.91
CA LEU A 260 10.75 -6.54 -0.55
C LEU A 260 11.16 -7.98 -0.19
N ALA A 261 10.98 -8.99 -1.04
CA ALA A 261 11.21 -10.40 -0.67
C ALA A 261 10.61 -10.72 0.72
N TYR A 262 9.36 -10.27 0.93
CA TYR A 262 8.66 -10.27 2.20
C TYR A 262 8.35 -11.70 2.66
N LYS A 263 8.66 -12.02 3.93
CA LYS A 263 8.55 -13.38 4.49
C LYS A 263 7.82 -13.48 5.82
N ALA A 264 7.35 -12.37 6.36
CA ALA A 264 6.74 -12.36 7.70
C ALA A 264 5.51 -13.28 7.81
N PRO A 265 4.58 -13.37 6.82
CA PRO A 265 3.44 -14.29 6.87
C PRO A 265 3.86 -15.76 6.96
N GLU A 266 4.88 -16.15 6.21
CA GLU A 266 5.42 -17.51 6.23
C GLU A 266 6.09 -17.83 7.57
N PHE A 267 6.84 -16.88 8.13
CA PHE A 267 7.49 -17.06 9.43
C PHE A 267 6.50 -17.23 10.57
N VAL A 268 5.47 -16.37 10.66
CA VAL A 268 4.47 -16.48 11.72
C VAL A 268 3.63 -17.75 11.55
N THR A 269 3.27 -18.13 10.33
CA THR A 269 2.53 -19.38 10.09
C THR A 269 3.38 -20.60 10.42
N GLY A 270 4.67 -20.61 10.04
CA GLY A 270 5.60 -21.68 10.37
C GLY A 270 5.77 -21.86 11.89
N ALA A 271 5.80 -20.76 12.65
CA ALA A 271 5.79 -20.80 14.09
C ALA A 271 4.47 -21.37 14.65
N VAL A 272 3.30 -21.01 14.08
CA VAL A 272 2.01 -21.64 14.46
C VAL A 272 2.05 -23.15 14.22
N ALA A 273 2.48 -23.60 13.04
CA ALA A 273 2.59 -25.02 12.70
C ALA A 273 3.55 -25.78 13.63
N THR A 274 4.65 -25.15 14.04
CA THR A 274 5.63 -25.76 14.97
C THR A 274 5.00 -26.09 16.33
N HIS A 275 4.03 -25.29 16.78
CA HIS A 275 3.42 -25.45 18.10
C HIS A 275 2.07 -26.17 18.10
N TYR A 276 1.33 -26.13 17.00
CA TYR A 276 -0.01 -26.73 16.88
C TYR A 276 -0.07 -27.94 15.94
N GLY A 277 1.03 -28.26 15.24
CA GLY A 277 1.11 -29.40 14.33
C GLY A 277 0.47 -29.12 12.98
N GLU A 278 -0.19 -30.13 12.41
CA GLU A 278 -0.85 -30.03 11.11
C GLU A 278 -2.14 -29.19 11.19
N PRO A 279 -2.60 -28.60 10.07
CA PRO A 279 -3.84 -27.82 10.05
C PRO A 279 -5.08 -28.69 10.32
N GLU A 280 -5.74 -28.46 11.45
CA GLU A 280 -6.92 -29.24 11.90
C GLU A 280 -8.21 -28.42 11.98
N ASN A 281 -8.22 -27.16 11.52
CA ASN A 281 -9.39 -26.28 11.60
C ASN A 281 -9.99 -26.21 13.03
N SER A 282 -9.14 -26.05 14.04
CA SER A 282 -9.50 -26.19 15.45
C SER A 282 -9.22 -24.94 16.30
N LEU A 283 -8.52 -23.95 15.74
CA LEU A 283 -8.09 -22.75 16.46
C LEU A 283 -9.03 -21.55 16.20
N ALA A 284 -9.22 -20.72 17.22
CA ALA A 284 -9.65 -19.34 17.07
C ALA A 284 -8.41 -18.46 16.94
N ILE A 285 -8.20 -17.87 15.75
CA ILE A 285 -7.02 -17.07 15.43
C ILE A 285 -7.41 -15.61 15.19
N LEU A 286 -6.62 -14.71 15.74
CA LEU A 286 -6.62 -13.28 15.38
C LEU A 286 -5.39 -12.96 14.52
N ASP A 287 -5.60 -12.45 13.32
CA ASP A 287 -4.57 -11.77 12.53
C ASP A 287 -4.58 -10.27 12.85
N ALA A 288 -3.68 -9.87 13.74
CA ALA A 288 -3.61 -8.53 14.29
C ALA A 288 -2.72 -7.64 13.42
N GLY A 289 -3.31 -6.64 12.77
CA GLY A 289 -2.66 -5.89 11.69
C GLY A 289 -2.69 -6.66 10.38
N CYS A 290 -3.85 -7.20 10.00
CA CYS A 290 -3.97 -8.16 8.89
C CYS A 290 -3.59 -7.56 7.53
N GLY A 291 -3.55 -6.23 7.37
CA GLY A 291 -3.23 -5.56 6.13
C GLY A 291 -4.15 -6.01 5.00
N THR A 292 -3.58 -6.35 3.84
CA THR A 292 -4.32 -6.91 2.69
C THR A 292 -4.70 -8.39 2.87
N GLY A 293 -4.44 -8.97 4.03
CA GLY A 293 -4.88 -10.31 4.40
C GLY A 293 -3.92 -11.44 4.04
N LEU A 294 -2.62 -11.18 3.86
CA LEU A 294 -1.62 -12.16 3.39
C LEU A 294 -1.46 -13.38 4.30
N CYS A 295 -1.62 -13.20 5.62
CA CYS A 295 -1.57 -14.32 6.55
C CYS A 295 -2.83 -15.20 6.44
N GLY A 296 -3.95 -14.66 5.96
CA GLY A 296 -5.25 -15.31 5.93
C GLY A 296 -5.25 -16.68 5.24
N PRO A 297 -4.82 -16.80 3.97
CA PRO A 297 -4.70 -18.09 3.28
C PRO A 297 -3.82 -19.11 4.00
N LEU A 298 -2.79 -18.65 4.73
CA LEU A 298 -1.84 -19.49 5.43
C LEU A 298 -2.37 -19.96 6.80
N LEU A 299 -3.14 -19.10 7.48
CA LEU A 299 -3.70 -19.36 8.82
C LEU A 299 -5.06 -20.05 8.78
N LYS A 300 -5.91 -19.78 7.79
CA LYS A 300 -7.27 -20.33 7.71
C LYS A 300 -7.34 -21.86 7.81
N PRO A 301 -6.41 -22.66 7.23
CA PRO A 301 -6.43 -24.11 7.40
C PRO A 301 -6.35 -24.57 8.87
N PHE A 302 -5.75 -23.77 9.76
CA PHE A 302 -5.67 -24.07 11.19
C PHE A 302 -6.91 -23.61 11.96
N ALA A 303 -7.72 -22.71 11.38
CA ALA A 303 -8.64 -21.87 12.12
C ALA A 303 -10.11 -22.13 11.79
N PHE A 304 -10.89 -22.65 12.76
CA PHE A 304 -12.35 -22.66 12.64
C PHE A 304 -12.92 -21.23 12.64
N ARG A 305 -12.18 -20.30 13.26
CA ARG A 305 -12.48 -18.87 13.27
C ARG A 305 -11.20 -18.08 13.06
N LEU A 306 -11.18 -17.23 12.05
CA LEU A 306 -10.12 -16.30 11.70
C LEU A 306 -10.68 -14.88 11.67
N ASP A 307 -10.35 -14.10 12.70
CA ASP A 307 -10.68 -12.68 12.77
C ASP A 307 -9.47 -11.87 12.29
N GLY A 308 -9.71 -10.79 11.56
CA GLY A 308 -8.70 -9.82 11.15
C GLY A 308 -9.02 -8.41 11.66
N VAL A 309 -7.99 -7.68 12.06
CA VAL A 309 -8.09 -6.26 12.46
C VAL A 309 -7.01 -5.44 11.79
N ASP A 310 -7.39 -4.27 11.27
CA ASP A 310 -6.45 -3.29 10.70
C ASP A 310 -6.99 -1.87 10.88
N LEU A 311 -6.10 -0.88 10.87
CA LEU A 311 -6.46 0.54 10.95
C LEU A 311 -6.89 1.11 9.60
N SER A 312 -6.44 0.52 8.49
CA SER A 312 -6.65 1.02 7.14
C SER A 312 -7.91 0.39 6.50
N PRO A 313 -8.95 1.18 6.19
CA PRO A 313 -10.11 0.67 5.48
C PRO A 313 -9.78 0.17 4.06
N GLY A 314 -8.75 0.76 3.42
CA GLY A 314 -8.27 0.31 2.11
C GLY A 314 -7.66 -1.09 2.17
N MET A 315 -6.87 -1.36 3.21
CA MET A 315 -6.29 -2.69 3.46
C MET A 315 -7.39 -3.72 3.77
N LEU A 316 -8.34 -3.38 4.64
CA LEU A 316 -9.46 -4.26 4.97
C LEU A 316 -10.33 -4.59 3.75
N LYS A 317 -10.57 -3.63 2.86
CA LYS A 317 -11.29 -3.88 1.60
C LYS A 317 -10.57 -4.95 0.75
N LYS A 318 -9.24 -4.92 0.71
CA LYS A 318 -8.44 -5.95 0.01
C LYS A 318 -8.48 -7.29 0.73
N ALA A 319 -8.38 -7.31 2.06
CA ALA A 319 -8.52 -8.53 2.84
C ALA A 319 -9.90 -9.18 2.67
N ASP A 320 -10.96 -8.38 2.66
CA ASP A 320 -12.35 -8.83 2.48
C ASP A 320 -12.58 -9.48 1.11
N ALA A 321 -11.92 -8.94 0.06
CA ALA A 321 -11.99 -9.50 -1.29
C ALA A 321 -11.49 -10.95 -1.39
N SER A 322 -10.70 -11.43 -0.42
CA SER A 322 -10.29 -12.84 -0.35
C SER A 322 -11.43 -13.77 0.08
N GLY A 323 -12.42 -13.27 0.83
CA GLY A 323 -13.49 -14.07 1.43
C GLY A 323 -13.02 -15.07 2.50
N ILE A 324 -11.80 -14.93 3.02
CA ILE A 324 -11.16 -15.92 3.91
C ILE A 324 -11.44 -15.65 5.40
N TYR A 325 -11.58 -14.38 5.78
CA TYR A 325 -11.79 -13.97 7.17
C TYR A 325 -13.26 -14.13 7.58
N ASP A 326 -13.49 -14.67 8.78
CA ASP A 326 -14.85 -14.79 9.33
C ASP A 326 -15.35 -13.44 9.86
N ARG A 327 -14.43 -12.56 10.24
CA ARG A 327 -14.70 -11.17 10.65
C ARG A 327 -13.52 -10.27 10.34
N LEU A 328 -13.81 -9.09 9.79
CA LEU A 328 -12.85 -8.00 9.62
C LEU A 328 -13.33 -6.77 10.39
N THR A 329 -12.44 -6.10 11.11
CA THR A 329 -12.78 -4.91 11.93
C THR A 329 -11.79 -3.77 11.68
N GLU A 330 -12.30 -2.57 11.41
CA GLU A 330 -11.48 -1.35 11.43
C GLU A 330 -11.28 -0.89 12.88
N SER A 331 -10.07 -1.06 13.40
CA SER A 331 -9.71 -0.67 14.77
C SER A 331 -8.20 -0.59 14.92
N ASP A 332 -7.73 0.15 15.92
CA ASP A 332 -6.36 -0.04 16.39
C ASP A 332 -6.20 -1.44 17.00
N LEU A 333 -5.00 -2.00 16.85
CA LEU A 333 -4.67 -3.36 17.26
C LEU A 333 -4.88 -3.56 18.77
N THR A 334 -4.35 -2.65 19.59
CA THR A 334 -4.36 -2.81 21.05
C THR A 334 -5.79 -2.69 21.59
N GLY A 335 -6.54 -1.67 21.17
CA GLY A 335 -7.92 -1.44 21.57
C GLY A 335 -8.85 -2.58 21.14
N TYR A 336 -8.62 -3.17 19.96
CA TYR A 336 -9.37 -4.35 19.53
C TYR A 336 -9.10 -5.54 20.46
N ILE A 337 -7.83 -5.85 20.75
CA ILE A 337 -7.48 -7.01 21.58
C ILE A 337 -8.05 -6.89 23.00
N GLN A 338 -8.00 -5.70 23.62
CA GLN A 338 -8.53 -5.44 24.97
C GLN A 338 -10.02 -5.79 25.14
N GLY A 339 -10.80 -5.81 24.05
CA GLY A 339 -12.22 -6.17 24.07
C GLY A 339 -12.54 -7.68 24.01
N HIS A 340 -11.52 -8.55 23.93
CA HIS A 340 -11.70 -9.97 23.58
C HIS A 340 -11.01 -10.94 24.55
N SER A 341 -11.22 -10.76 25.86
CA SER A 341 -10.66 -11.62 26.93
C SER A 341 -10.97 -13.10 26.73
N GLY A 342 -9.93 -13.95 26.72
CA GLY A 342 -10.03 -15.40 26.62
C GLY A 342 -10.66 -15.95 25.33
N VAL A 343 -10.62 -15.19 24.22
CA VAL A 343 -11.27 -15.57 22.97
C VAL A 343 -10.37 -16.41 22.07
N TYR A 344 -9.07 -16.10 21.98
CA TYR A 344 -8.21 -16.63 20.92
C TYR A 344 -7.26 -17.71 21.42
N ASP A 345 -7.07 -18.77 20.63
CA ASP A 345 -6.01 -19.76 20.83
C ASP A 345 -4.66 -19.21 20.32
N VAL A 346 -4.70 -18.42 19.25
CA VAL A 346 -3.53 -17.79 18.64
C VAL A 346 -3.82 -16.34 18.29
N ILE A 347 -2.90 -15.45 18.62
CA ILE A 347 -2.84 -14.11 18.07
C ILE A 347 -1.56 -14.03 17.22
N VAL A 348 -1.69 -13.58 15.97
CA VAL A 348 -0.58 -13.38 15.04
C VAL A 348 -0.42 -11.88 14.78
N ALA A 349 0.82 -11.40 14.70
CA ALA A 349 1.12 -10.01 14.32
C ALA A 349 2.37 -9.95 13.41
N ALA A 350 2.17 -9.82 12.10
CA ALA A 350 3.25 -9.81 11.11
C ALA A 350 3.55 -8.38 10.61
N ASP A 351 4.78 -7.89 10.84
CA ASP A 351 5.28 -6.56 10.40
C ASP A 351 4.47 -5.34 10.87
N VAL A 352 3.59 -5.50 11.86
CA VAL A 352 2.81 -4.40 12.45
C VAL A 352 3.51 -3.79 13.69
N LEU A 353 4.24 -4.59 14.46
CA LEU A 353 4.87 -4.14 15.70
C LEU A 353 6.11 -3.26 15.46
N CYS A 354 6.60 -3.16 14.22
CA CYS A 354 7.59 -2.15 13.84
C CYS A 354 7.03 -0.70 13.88
N TYR A 355 5.73 -0.51 14.16
CA TYR A 355 5.13 0.79 14.45
C TYR A 355 4.85 1.01 15.94
N PHE A 356 5.26 0.07 16.81
CA PHE A 356 5.09 0.13 18.25
C PHE A 356 6.47 0.07 18.91
N GLY A 357 6.86 1.12 19.61
CA GLY A 357 8.06 1.09 20.45
C GLY A 357 7.76 0.34 21.74
N ASP A 358 6.91 0.93 22.57
CA ASP A 358 6.43 0.33 23.79
C ASP A 358 5.40 -0.77 23.49
N LEU A 359 5.75 -2.00 23.90
CA LEU A 359 4.93 -3.20 23.74
C LEU A 359 4.16 -3.57 25.01
N GLU A 360 4.28 -2.81 26.10
CA GLU A 360 3.65 -3.16 27.38
C GLU A 360 2.13 -3.34 27.29
N ASP A 361 1.44 -2.38 26.68
CA ASP A 361 -0.02 -2.42 26.55
C ASP A 361 -0.47 -3.51 25.57
N VAL A 362 0.30 -3.75 24.51
CA VAL A 362 0.05 -4.84 23.55
C VAL A 362 0.14 -6.19 24.27
N PHE A 363 1.20 -6.41 25.04
CA PHE A 363 1.41 -7.69 25.72
C PHE A 363 0.39 -7.91 26.83
N ALA A 364 -0.02 -6.84 27.53
CA ALA A 364 -1.10 -6.91 28.51
C ALA A 364 -2.44 -7.30 27.87
N ALA A 365 -2.79 -6.66 26.74
CA ALA A 365 -4.00 -6.99 25.99
C ALA A 365 -3.97 -8.44 25.47
N VAL A 366 -2.84 -8.85 24.88
CA VAL A 366 -2.62 -10.21 24.39
C VAL A 366 -2.75 -11.25 25.50
N ALA A 367 -2.13 -11.01 26.65
CA ALA A 367 -2.20 -11.92 27.79
C ALA A 367 -3.64 -12.11 28.29
N ASP A 368 -4.48 -11.07 28.25
CA ASP A 368 -5.89 -11.17 28.59
C ASP A 368 -6.71 -11.90 27.50
N ALA A 369 -6.46 -11.60 26.23
CA ALA A 369 -7.24 -12.11 25.09
C ALA A 369 -6.96 -13.57 24.72
N LEU A 370 -5.76 -14.09 25.02
CA LEU A 370 -5.40 -15.49 24.76
C LEU A 370 -6.12 -16.45 25.70
N LYS A 371 -6.52 -17.64 25.26
CA LYS A 371 -6.93 -18.71 26.19
C LYS A 371 -5.73 -19.22 27.00
N PRO A 372 -5.93 -19.95 28.11
CA PRO A 372 -4.85 -20.67 28.78
C PRO A 372 -4.06 -21.54 27.78
N SER A 373 -2.73 -21.49 27.82
CA SER A 373 -1.83 -22.12 26.84
C SER A 373 -1.93 -21.59 25.40
N GLY A 374 -2.70 -20.52 25.17
CA GLY A 374 -2.73 -19.81 23.89
C GLY A 374 -1.40 -19.12 23.60
N ARG A 375 -1.15 -18.83 22.32
CA ARG A 375 0.13 -18.31 21.84
C ARG A 375 0.02 -16.98 21.13
N PHE A 376 0.99 -16.10 21.37
CA PHE A 376 1.22 -14.91 20.60
C PHE A 376 2.43 -15.10 19.72
N VAL A 377 2.23 -15.03 18.40
CA VAL A 377 3.26 -15.20 17.39
C VAL A 377 3.42 -13.90 16.62
N PHE A 378 4.61 -13.31 16.62
CA PHE A 378 4.79 -12.01 15.99
C PHE A 378 6.21 -11.80 15.45
N THR A 379 6.34 -10.78 14.61
CA THR A 379 7.64 -10.29 14.14
C THR A 379 7.90 -8.86 14.62
N VAL A 380 9.17 -8.57 14.90
CA VAL A 380 9.68 -7.21 15.16
C VAL A 380 11.00 -7.02 14.45
N GLU A 381 11.33 -5.77 14.12
CA GLU A 381 12.68 -5.44 13.64
C GLU A 381 13.68 -5.51 14.79
N ARG A 382 14.85 -6.08 14.51
CA ARG A 382 15.85 -6.35 15.55
C ARG A 382 16.68 -5.10 15.77
N ALA A 383 16.77 -4.65 17.02
CA ALA A 383 17.76 -3.67 17.41
C ALA A 383 19.17 -4.27 17.27
N GLU A 384 20.09 -3.57 16.62
CA GLU A 384 21.51 -3.93 16.70
C GLU A 384 22.00 -3.78 18.15
N PRO A 385 22.91 -4.63 18.62
CA PRO A 385 23.54 -4.45 19.92
C PRO A 385 24.42 -3.20 19.85
N ASP A 386 23.86 -2.03 20.17
CA ASP A 386 24.65 -0.82 20.18
C ASP A 386 25.59 -0.84 21.39
N THR A 387 26.89 -0.74 21.11
CA THR A 387 27.98 -0.94 22.06
C THR A 387 28.17 0.24 23.00
N ASN A 388 27.40 1.33 22.88
CA ASN A 388 27.61 2.55 23.67
C ASN A 388 26.38 3.31 24.18
N LYS A 389 25.14 2.80 24.00
CA LYS A 389 23.95 3.37 24.66
C LYS A 389 22.98 2.28 25.13
N ASN A 390 23.19 1.83 26.37
CA ASN A 390 22.20 1.17 27.22
C ASN A 390 21.36 0.04 26.61
N ASN A 391 21.94 -0.93 25.88
CA ASN A 391 21.30 -2.25 25.67
C ASN A 391 19.79 -2.17 25.32
N GLY A 392 19.42 -1.16 24.50
CA GLY A 392 18.13 -0.45 24.59
C GLY A 392 16.89 -1.34 24.55
N ASP A 393 15.83 -0.91 25.22
CA ASP A 393 14.56 -1.62 25.20
C ASP A 393 13.98 -1.69 23.78
N TYR A 394 13.67 -0.52 23.25
CA TYR A 394 13.27 -0.28 21.87
C TYR A 394 13.79 1.08 21.41
N HIS A 395 13.93 1.28 20.11
CA HIS A 395 14.27 2.59 19.54
C HIS A 395 13.63 2.78 18.18
N ILE A 396 13.26 4.02 17.86
CA ILE A 396 12.88 4.38 16.49
C ILE A 396 14.14 4.65 15.68
N ILE A 397 14.28 4.02 14.51
CA ILE A 397 15.33 4.35 13.56
C ILE A 397 14.90 5.55 12.70
N PRO A 398 15.85 6.32 12.13
CA PRO A 398 15.54 7.51 11.32
C PRO A 398 14.57 7.28 10.15
N GLN A 399 14.41 6.03 9.70
CA GLN A 399 13.44 5.63 8.68
C GLN A 399 11.98 5.60 9.19
N GLY A 400 11.74 5.80 10.48
CA GLY A 400 10.40 5.84 11.07
C GLY A 400 9.87 4.51 11.59
N ARG A 401 10.70 3.48 11.71
CA ARG A 401 10.30 2.17 12.28
C ARG A 401 10.92 1.94 13.64
N TYR A 402 10.24 1.22 14.51
CA TYR A 402 10.75 0.79 15.80
C TYR A 402 11.46 -0.54 15.66
N THR A 403 12.57 -0.66 16.37
CA THR A 403 13.28 -1.92 16.56
C THR A 403 13.34 -2.26 18.05
N HIS A 404 13.44 -3.54 18.35
CA HIS A 404 13.37 -4.07 19.71
C HIS A 404 14.55 -4.97 20.02
N SER A 405 15.01 -4.94 21.27
CA SER A 405 15.96 -5.94 21.76
C SER A 405 15.23 -7.21 22.22
N GLU A 406 15.90 -8.34 22.07
CA GLU A 406 15.40 -9.61 22.62
C GLU A 406 15.22 -9.54 24.15
N ALA A 407 16.12 -8.83 24.84
CA ALA A 407 16.06 -8.65 26.29
C ALA A 407 14.80 -7.91 26.74
N TYR A 408 14.40 -6.87 26.01
CA TYR A 408 13.15 -6.14 26.24
C TYR A 408 11.94 -7.04 26.09
N ILE A 409 11.85 -7.77 24.98
CA ILE A 409 10.73 -8.67 24.69
C ILE A 409 10.55 -9.71 25.81
N ARG A 410 11.65 -10.36 26.22
CA ARG A 410 11.62 -11.35 27.31
C ARG A 410 11.17 -10.72 28.63
N ARG A 411 11.65 -9.52 28.93
CA ARG A 411 11.31 -8.81 30.18
C ARG A 411 9.83 -8.44 30.22
N ILE A 412 9.29 -7.81 29.18
CA ILE A 412 7.88 -7.42 29.13
C ILE A 412 6.98 -8.66 29.10
N ALA A 413 7.34 -9.69 28.33
CA ALA A 413 6.60 -10.96 28.33
C ALA A 413 6.40 -11.51 29.75
N ASN A 414 7.50 -11.67 30.49
CA ASN A 414 7.46 -12.18 31.87
C ASN A 414 6.63 -11.28 32.79
N GLN A 415 6.75 -9.95 32.66
CA GLN A 415 5.99 -8.99 33.47
C GLN A 415 4.47 -9.05 33.22
N LYS A 416 4.06 -9.42 31.99
CA LYS A 416 2.64 -9.54 31.62
C LYS A 416 2.11 -10.98 31.68
N GLY A 417 2.84 -11.92 32.27
CA GLY A 417 2.38 -13.31 32.44
C GLY A 417 2.48 -14.16 31.18
N LEU A 418 3.34 -13.78 30.24
CA LEU A 418 3.66 -14.53 29.02
C LEU A 418 5.03 -15.18 29.16
N THR A 419 5.17 -16.44 28.77
CA THR A 419 6.45 -17.16 28.76
C THR A 419 7.00 -17.25 27.34
N SER A 420 8.28 -16.93 27.16
CA SER A 420 8.92 -17.08 25.85
C SER A 420 9.20 -18.56 25.54
N GLU A 421 8.58 -19.08 24.48
CA GLU A 421 8.83 -20.44 23.99
C GLU A 421 9.91 -20.45 22.88
N SER A 422 9.88 -19.46 21.99
CA SER A 422 10.86 -19.33 20.89
C SER A 422 11.13 -17.86 20.56
N ILE A 423 12.39 -17.55 20.23
CA ILE A 423 12.82 -16.30 19.61
C ILE A 423 13.92 -16.64 18.60
N THR A 424 13.62 -16.56 17.31
CA THR A 424 14.62 -16.77 16.23
C THR A 424 14.98 -15.46 15.57
N ARG A 425 16.19 -15.42 14.99
CA ARG A 425 16.68 -14.26 14.23
C ARG A 425 16.61 -14.61 12.74
N ASP A 426 15.94 -13.77 11.99
CA ASP A 426 15.70 -13.99 10.57
C ASP A 426 15.67 -12.67 9.79
N VAL A 427 15.79 -12.75 8.46
CA VAL A 427 15.60 -11.61 7.57
C VAL A 427 14.13 -11.54 7.17
N LEU A 428 13.40 -10.59 7.75
CA LEU A 428 11.94 -10.46 7.56
C LEU A 428 11.58 -10.02 6.13
N ARG A 429 12.41 -9.14 5.58
CA ARG A 429 12.28 -8.56 4.25
C ARG A 429 13.62 -7.98 3.80
N LYS A 430 13.69 -7.55 2.56
CA LYS A 430 14.72 -6.68 2.00
C LYS A 430 14.12 -5.31 1.77
N GLU A 431 14.82 -4.26 2.15
CA GLU A 431 14.49 -2.90 1.75
C GLU A 431 15.61 -2.35 0.87
N MET A 432 15.27 -1.99 -0.38
CA MET A 432 16.24 -1.49 -1.36
C MET A 432 17.45 -2.43 -1.52
N GLY A 433 17.17 -3.74 -1.56
CA GLY A 433 18.20 -4.78 -1.68
C GLY A 433 18.97 -5.10 -0.39
N ARG A 434 18.79 -4.35 0.69
CA ARG A 434 19.42 -4.61 2.00
C ARG A 434 18.50 -5.44 2.89
N PRO A 435 19.02 -6.46 3.61
CA PRO A 435 18.20 -7.23 4.55
C PRO A 435 17.72 -6.35 5.72
N VAL A 436 16.48 -6.57 6.13
CA VAL A 436 15.94 -6.07 7.40
C VAL A 436 15.93 -7.25 8.37
N ASP A 437 16.87 -7.21 9.31
CA ASP A 437 16.97 -8.18 10.39
C ASP A 437 15.79 -8.02 11.35
N GLY A 438 15.21 -9.14 11.75
CA GLY A 438 14.14 -9.17 12.72
C GLY A 438 14.17 -10.38 13.63
N LEU A 439 13.21 -10.39 14.54
CA LEU A 439 12.93 -11.49 15.43
C LEU A 439 11.59 -12.10 15.07
N VAL A 440 11.51 -13.43 15.04
CA VAL A 440 10.25 -14.18 15.02
C VAL A 440 10.06 -14.76 16.42
N VAL A 441 8.98 -14.36 17.07
CA VAL A 441 8.77 -14.59 18.51
C VAL A 441 7.50 -15.39 18.73
N THR A 442 7.59 -16.43 19.55
CA THR A 442 6.44 -17.13 20.12
C THR A 442 6.43 -17.00 21.63
N LEU A 443 5.38 -16.39 22.16
CA LEU A 443 5.09 -16.32 23.59
C LEU A 443 3.84 -17.16 23.91
N ALA A 444 3.83 -17.83 25.06
CA ALA A 444 2.68 -18.59 25.54
C ALA A 444 2.07 -17.92 26.78
N ARG A 445 0.73 -17.89 26.85
CA ARG A 445 0.01 -17.53 28.08
C ARG A 445 0.18 -18.65 29.10
N ALA A 446 0.70 -18.30 30.27
CA ALA A 446 0.90 -19.21 31.40
C ALA A 446 -0.41 -19.82 31.91
#